data_AF-A0A392RZ15-F1
#
_entry.id   AF-A0A392RZ15-F1
#
_cell.length_a   1.000
_cell.length_b   1.000
_cell.length_c   1.000
_cell.angle_alpha   90.00
_cell.angle_beta   90.00
_cell.angle_gamma   90.00
#
_symmetry.space_group_name_H-M   'P 1'
#
loop_
_entity.id
_entity.type
_entity.pdbx_description
1 polymer ?
#
loop_
_entity_poly.entity_id
_entity_poly.type
_entity_poly.pdbx_seq_one_letter_code
_entity_poly.pdbx_strand_id
1 'polypeptide(L)' 'MERIPKLKEVPSSIKLLDKLKVVDLVDMPDEFVKSIDPDKGHDHWIIKHVPLVLIHQSFGPKYYDYDIRTINSSSKGS' A
#
# COMPACT_ATOMS: atom_id res chain seq x y z
N MET A 1 -1.52 13.28 -21.87
CA MET A 1 -1.83 12.27 -20.83
C MET A 1 -2.30 13.03 -19.61
N GLU A 2 -3.58 12.89 -19.27
CA GLU A 2 -4.07 13.40 -17.99
C GLU A 2 -3.36 12.63 -16.86
N ARG A 3 -2.85 13.36 -15.87
CA ARG A 3 -2.21 12.73 -14.72
C ARG A 3 -3.32 12.14 -13.86
N ILE A 4 -3.26 10.83 -13.61
CA ILE A 4 -4.14 10.17 -12.64
C ILE A 4 -4.00 10.92 -11.31
N PRO A 5 -5.09 11.39 -10.69
CA PRO A 5 -5.03 12.04 -9.39
C PRO A 5 -4.37 11.12 -8.36
N LYS A 6 -3.36 11.64 -7.66
CA LYS A 6 -2.66 10.87 -6.63
C LYS A 6 -3.56 10.71 -5.39
N LEU A 7 -3.72 9.48 -4.94
CA LEU A 7 -4.40 9.17 -3.68
C LEU A 7 -3.53 9.66 -2.51
N LYS A 8 -4.06 10.56 -1.68
CA LYS A 8 -3.32 11.18 -0.58
C LYS A 8 -3.35 10.38 0.72
N GLU A 9 -4.48 9.72 0.98
CA GLU A 9 -4.77 9.02 2.22
C GLU A 9 -5.52 7.73 1.91
N VAL A 10 -5.42 6.75 2.79
CA VAL A 10 -6.18 5.50 2.64
C VAL A 10 -7.66 5.75 2.92
N PRO A 11 -8.57 5.41 1.99
CA PRO A 11 -9.99 5.51 2.27
C PRO A 11 -10.36 4.62 3.46
N SER A 12 -10.90 5.23 4.53
CA SER A 12 -11.31 4.51 5.74
C SER A 12 -12.32 3.38 5.47
N SER A 13 -13.10 3.51 4.40
CA SER A 13 -14.07 2.52 3.93
C SER A 13 -13.44 1.19 3.48
N ILE A 14 -12.12 1.13 3.22
CA ILE A 14 -11.42 -0.13 2.93
C ILE A 14 -11.60 -1.14 4.07
N LYS A 15 -11.78 -0.67 5.32
CA LYS A 15 -12.11 -1.51 6.48
C LYS A 15 -13.40 -2.31 6.35
N LEU A 16 -14.33 -1.86 5.52
CA LEU A 16 -15.60 -2.54 5.30
C LEU A 16 -15.44 -3.77 4.41
N LEU A 17 -14.29 -3.91 3.73
CA LEU A 17 -13.95 -5.05 2.90
C LEU A 17 -13.32 -6.16 3.77
N ASP A 18 -14.13 -6.72 4.66
CA ASP A 18 -13.74 -7.74 5.65
C ASP A 18 -13.06 -8.99 5.06
N LYS A 19 -13.36 -9.31 3.79
CA LYS A 19 -12.79 -10.44 3.04
C LYS A 19 -11.63 -10.05 2.12
N LEU A 20 -11.15 -8.80 2.18
CA LEU A 20 -10.05 -8.33 1.35
C LEU A 20 -8.75 -9.06 1.72
N LYS A 21 -8.19 -9.79 0.75
CA LYS A 21 -7.00 -10.62 0.96
C LYS A 21 -5.71 -9.94 0.54
N VAL A 22 -5.78 -9.15 -0.53
CA VAL A 22 -4.62 -8.54 -1.17
C VAL A 22 -4.97 -7.12 -1.57
N VAL A 23 -4.04 -6.20 -1.33
CA VAL A 23 -4.04 -4.85 -1.87
C VAL A 23 -2.72 -4.64 -2.61
N ASP A 24 -2.81 -4.15 -3.84
CA ASP A 24 -1.66 -3.83 -4.68
C ASP A 24 -1.67 -2.33 -4.99
N LEU A 25 -0.61 -1.63 -4.57
CA LEU A 25 -0.47 -0.18 -4.61
C LEU A 25 0.68 0.18 -5.56
N VAL A 26 0.34 0.73 -6.72
CA VAL A 26 1.29 1.10 -7.77
C VAL A 26 1.35 2.61 -7.93
N ASP A 27 2.55 3.16 -8.08
CA ASP A 27 2.80 4.60 -8.31
C ASP A 27 2.20 5.52 -7.24
N MET A 28 2.12 5.03 -6.00
CA MET A 28 1.67 5.84 -4.86
C MET A 28 2.71 6.89 -4.47
N PRO A 29 2.29 8.10 -4.06
CA PRO A 29 3.23 9.10 -3.54
C PRO A 29 3.89 8.63 -2.25
N ASP A 30 5.13 9.08 -2.01
CA ASP A 30 5.88 8.76 -0.78
C ASP A 30 5.12 9.10 0.51
N GLU A 31 4.32 10.18 0.49
CA GLU A 31 3.48 10.58 1.63
C GLU A 31 2.45 9.49 1.98
N PHE A 32 1.83 8.88 0.96
CA PHE A 32 0.89 7.78 1.14
C PHE A 32 1.60 6.53 1.65
N VAL A 33 2.75 6.19 1.07
CA VAL A 33 3.55 5.02 1.50
C VAL A 33 3.98 5.15 2.97
N LYS A 34 4.37 6.37 3.39
CA LYS A 34 4.71 6.67 4.79
C LYS A 34 3.49 6.64 5.72
N SER A 35 2.31 7.06 5.26
CA SER A 35 1.10 7.05 6.09
C SER A 35 0.66 5.65 6.48
N ILE A 36 0.93 4.64 5.64
CA ILE A 36 0.55 3.24 5.87
C ILE A 36 1.65 2.37 6.47
N ASP A 37 2.82 2.96 6.76
CA ASP A 37 3.96 2.26 7.34
C ASP A 37 3.59 1.55 8.65
N PRO A 38 3.98 0.28 8.86
CA PRO A 38 3.59 -0.48 10.05
C PRO A 38 4.06 0.11 11.38
N ASP A 39 5.21 0.78 11.39
CA ASP A 39 5.84 1.26 12.63
C ASP A 39 5.42 2.68 12.97
N LYS A 40 5.30 3.55 11.96
CA LYS A 40 5.10 5.00 12.15
C LYS A 40 3.91 5.58 11.39
N GLY A 41 3.21 4.76 10.60
CA GLY A 41 2.11 5.19 9.74
C GLY A 41 0.80 5.40 10.50
N HIS A 42 0.28 6.62 10.46
CA HIS A 42 -0.99 6.97 11.11
C HIS A 42 -2.23 6.32 10.45
N ASP A 43 -2.11 5.84 9.21
CA ASP A 43 -3.17 5.15 8.47
C ASP A 43 -3.02 3.62 8.49
N HIS A 44 -1.95 3.07 9.08
CA HIS A 44 -1.70 1.64 9.04
C HIS A 44 -2.86 0.79 9.61
N TRP A 45 -3.54 1.32 10.64
CA TRP A 45 -4.73 0.70 11.25
C TRP A 45 -5.91 0.53 10.26
N ILE A 46 -5.89 1.21 9.10
CA ILE A 46 -6.87 1.08 8.02
C ILE A 46 -6.72 -0.25 7.29
N ILE A 47 -5.49 -0.58 6.92
CA ILE A 47 -5.15 -1.76 6.12
C ILE A 47 -4.70 -2.97 6.97
N LYS A 48 -4.63 -2.83 8.31
CA LYS A 48 -4.16 -3.90 9.22
C LYS A 48 -4.90 -5.23 9.06
N HIS A 49 -6.15 -5.21 8.62
CA HIS A 49 -6.96 -6.41 8.39
C HIS A 49 -6.60 -7.16 7.11
N VAL A 50 -5.87 -6.52 6.19
CA VAL A 50 -5.48 -7.10 4.90
C VAL A 50 -4.23 -7.98 5.09
N PRO A 51 -4.31 -9.28 4.76
CA PRO A 51 -3.20 -10.23 4.89
C PRO A 51 -1.97 -9.94 4.03
N LEU A 52 -2.13 -9.30 2.89
CA LEU A 52 -1.02 -8.97 1.99
C LEU A 52 -1.23 -7.60 1.38
N VAL A 53 -0.27 -6.71 1.60
CA VAL A 53 -0.25 -5.41 0.94
C VAL A 53 1.10 -5.28 0.22
N LEU A 54 1.03 -5.10 -1.10
CA LEU A 54 2.18 -4.90 -1.97
C LEU A 54 2.25 -3.42 -2.36
N ILE A 55 3.43 -2.85 -2.26
CA ILE A 55 3.68 -1.44 -2.62
C ILE A 55 4.81 -1.42 -3.64
N HIS A 56 4.50 -1.00 -4.86
CA HIS A 56 5.46 -0.75 -5.92
C HIS A 56 5.92 0.70 -5.82
N GLN A 57 7.05 0.93 -5.15
CA GLN A 57 7.61 2.26 -4.97
C GLN A 57 8.59 2.56 -6.11
N SER A 58 8.17 3.46 -7.02
CA SER A 58 9.05 3.95 -8.08
C SER A 58 10.18 4.81 -7.49
N PHE A 59 11.41 4.56 -7.92
CA PHE A 59 12.60 5.35 -7.58
C PHE A 59 13.22 6.02 -8.81
N GLY A 60 12.64 5.83 -10.00
CA GLY A 60 13.21 6.30 -11.25
C GLY A 60 12.19 6.49 -12.36
N PRO A 61 12.61 7.09 -13.48
CA PRO A 61 11.71 7.42 -14.59
C PRO A 61 11.31 6.22 -15.45
N LYS A 62 11.94 5.05 -15.29
CA LYS A 62 11.60 3.87 -16.10
C LYS A 62 10.53 3.04 -15.40
N TYR A 63 9.74 2.33 -16.23
CA TYR A 63 8.66 1.48 -15.78
C TYR A 63 9.10 0.37 -14.80
N TYR A 64 10.34 -0.13 -14.91
CA TYR A 64 10.87 -1.17 -14.02
C TYR A 64 11.77 -0.62 -12.90
N ASP A 65 11.87 0.70 -12.75
CA ASP A 65 12.63 1.33 -11.67
C ASP A 65 11.75 1.40 -10.41
N TYR A 66 11.33 0.24 -9.89
CA TYR A 66 10.56 0.15 -8.63
C TYR A 66 11.08 -0.95 -7.71
N ASP A 67 10.95 -0.70 -6.40
CA ASP A 67 11.11 -1.71 -5.36
C ASP A 67 9.73 -2.19 -4.88
N ILE A 68 9.63 -3.47 -4.54
CA ILE A 68 8.41 -4.04 -3.94
C ILE A 68 8.59 -4.10 -2.42
N ARG A 69 7.75 -3.35 -1.70
CA ARG A 69 7.66 -3.41 -0.24
C ARG A 69 6.40 -4.17 0.16
N THR A 70 6.54 -5.11 1.10
CA THR A 70 5.42 -5.93 1.57
C THR A 70 5.05 -5.55 3.00
N ILE A 71 3.75 -5.36 3.25
CA ILE A 71 3.17 -5.17 4.58
C ILE A 71 2.29 -6.37 4.93
N ASN A 72 2.28 -6.75 6.21
CA ASN A 72 1.46 -7.79 6.82
C ASN A 72 1.65 -9.21 6.27
N SER A 73 2.74 -9.49 5.54
CA SER A 73 3.08 -10.84 5.05
C SER A 73 3.02 -11.86 6.17
N SER A 74 1.86 -12.44 6.38
CA SER A 74 1.70 -13.62 7.19
C SER A 74 2.37 -14.72 6.38
N SER A 75 3.62 -15.02 6.71
CA SER A 75 4.08 -16.39 6.57
C SER A 75 3.18 -17.21 7.47
N LYS A 76 2.07 -17.70 6.93
CA LYS A 76 1.56 -18.99 7.39
C LYS A 76 2.61 -20.00 6.93
N GLY A 77 3.72 -20.04 7.66
CA GLY A 77 4.66 -21.15 7.64
C GLY A 77 3.87 -22.37 8.09
N SER A 78 3.73 -23.30 7.16
CA SER A 78 3.18 -24.64 7.31
C SER A 78 3.80 -25.40 8.48
#